data_AF-A0A2K3MHP2-F1
#
_entry.id   AF-A0A2K3MHP2-F1
#
_cell.length_a   1.000
_cell.length_b   1.000
_cell.length_c   1.000
_cell.angle_alpha   90.00
_cell.angle_beta   90.00
_cell.angle_gamma   90.00
#
_symmetry.space_group_name_H-M   'P 1'
#
loop_
_entity.id
_entity.type
_entity.pdbx_description
1 polymer ?
#
loop_
_entity_poly.entity_id
_entity_poly.type
_entity_poly.pdbx_seq_one_letter_code
_entity_poly.pdbx_strand_id
1 'polypeptide(L)'
;MARTPARKPNPPPRRGQKYAFITLNQVFNANFARKYNVSFCAVRCDNPRESDRLKKCSALAIANYNMLKGTHYQFVNVEMATYEIVAGTIYHITFKARNAENENECSSFQATMFHNKSIRKVMYIRKKGSRNW
;
A
#
# COMPACT_ATOMS: atom_id res chain seq x y z
N MET A 1 6.72 37.22 -8.58
CA MET A 1 5.97 36.58 -7.47
C MET A 1 5.79 35.11 -7.79
N ALA A 2 6.23 34.19 -6.93
CA ALA A 2 5.98 32.76 -7.12
C ALA A 2 4.49 32.49 -6.88
N ARG A 3 3.80 31.84 -7.83
CA ARG A 3 2.39 31.43 -7.66
C ARG A 3 2.29 30.43 -6.51
N THR A 4 1.41 30.69 -5.55
CA THR A 4 1.08 29.74 -4.50
C THR A 4 0.51 28.46 -5.14
N PRO A 5 1.00 27.26 -4.80
CA PRO A 5 0.46 26.04 -5.37
C PRO A 5 -1.02 25.90 -5.02
N ALA A 6 -1.83 25.49 -6.00
CA ALA A 6 -3.26 25.28 -5.80
C ALA A 6 -3.51 24.25 -4.69
N ARG A 7 -4.41 24.57 -3.75
CA ARG A 7 -4.78 23.66 -2.66
C ARG A 7 -5.49 22.43 -3.26
N LYS A 8 -5.12 21.23 -2.80
CA LYS A 8 -5.79 19.99 -3.23
C LYS A 8 -7.27 20.00 -2.82
N PRO A 9 -8.19 19.52 -3.68
CA PRO A 9 -9.59 19.37 -3.32
C PRO A 9 -9.78 18.24 -2.30
N ASN A 10 -10.85 18.33 -1.51
CA ASN A 10 -11.29 17.21 -0.69
C ASN A 10 -11.88 16.10 -1.59
N PRO A 11 -11.82 14.82 -1.18
CA PRO A 11 -12.51 13.76 -1.91
C PRO A 11 -14.02 14.03 -1.96
N PRO A 12 -14.70 13.70 -3.08
CA PRO A 12 -16.15 13.91 -3.17
C PRO A 12 -16.89 12.95 -2.23
N PRO A 13 -17.92 13.43 -1.50
CA PRO A 13 -18.79 12.57 -0.72
C PRO A 13 -19.70 11.72 -1.62
N ARG A 14 -20.20 10.59 -1.10
CA ARG A 14 -21.23 9.81 -1.81
C ARG A 14 -22.59 10.49 -1.66
N ARG A 15 -23.53 10.14 -2.55
CA ARG A 15 -24.91 10.66 -2.52
C ARG A 15 -25.53 10.41 -1.13
N GLY A 16 -26.03 11.48 -0.51
CA GLY A 16 -26.64 11.43 0.82
C GLY A 16 -25.66 11.48 2.01
N GLN A 17 -24.35 11.65 1.78
CA GLN A 17 -23.36 11.75 2.86
C GLN A 17 -22.77 13.16 2.95
N LYS A 18 -22.60 13.66 4.19
CA LYS A 18 -21.99 14.98 4.46
C LYS A 18 -20.47 14.98 4.27
N TYR A 19 -19.82 13.84 4.50
CA TYR A 19 -18.37 13.66 4.41
C TYR A 19 -18.02 12.52 3.47
N ALA A 20 -16.84 12.59 2.85
CA ALA A 20 -16.33 11.50 2.03
C ALA A 20 -15.77 10.38 2.89
N PHE A 21 -16.21 9.15 2.61
CA PHE A 21 -15.65 7.95 3.20
C PHE A 21 -14.54 7.42 2.32
N ILE A 22 -13.35 7.29 2.91
CA ILE A 22 -12.21 6.66 2.25
C ILE A 22 -12.32 5.15 2.42
N THR A 23 -12.42 4.45 1.29
CA THR A 23 -12.42 2.98 1.26
C THR A 23 -11.01 2.44 1.43
N LEU A 24 -10.85 1.21 1.93
CA LEU A 24 -9.52 0.60 2.04
C LEU A 24 -8.78 0.60 0.70
N ASN A 25 -9.45 0.23 -0.40
CA ASN A 25 -8.81 0.22 -1.72
C ASN A 25 -8.25 1.60 -2.11
N GLN A 26 -8.87 2.69 -1.66
CA GLN A 26 -8.36 4.05 -1.88
C GLN A 26 -7.15 4.38 -1.01
N VAL A 27 -7.05 3.80 0.20
CA VAL A 27 -5.87 3.93 1.06
C VAL A 27 -4.63 3.39 0.34
N PHE A 28 -4.74 2.26 -0.36
CA PHE A 28 -3.65 1.68 -1.16
C PHE A 28 -3.34 2.42 -2.47
N ASN A 29 -4.17 3.40 -2.86
CA ASN A 29 -4.06 4.06 -4.16
C ASN A 29 -3.26 5.37 -4.04
N ALA A 30 -1.98 5.32 -4.45
CA ALA A 30 -1.10 6.49 -4.44
C ALA A 30 -1.63 7.66 -5.29
N ASN A 31 -2.32 7.40 -6.39
CA ASN A 31 -2.88 8.46 -7.23
C ASN A 31 -4.06 9.16 -6.55
N PHE A 32 -4.85 8.43 -5.75
CA PHE A 32 -5.91 9.01 -4.93
C PHE A 32 -5.33 9.97 -3.88
N ALA A 33 -4.26 9.55 -3.18
CA ALA A 33 -3.55 10.39 -2.21
C ALA A 33 -2.88 11.63 -2.83
N ARG A 34 -2.39 11.51 -4.07
CA ARG A 34 -1.84 12.66 -4.80
C ARG A 34 -2.93 13.66 -5.17
N LYS A 35 -4.09 13.18 -5.60
CA LYS A 35 -5.19 14.00 -6.11
C LYS A 35 -5.93 14.76 -5.01
N TYR A 36 -6.21 14.10 -3.89
CA TYR A 36 -7.09 14.64 -2.85
C TYR A 36 -6.34 15.03 -1.57
N ASN A 37 -6.97 15.89 -0.79
CA ASN A 37 -6.55 16.22 0.56
C ASN A 37 -6.99 15.10 1.54
N VAL A 38 -6.07 14.21 1.91
CA VAL A 38 -6.28 13.04 2.77
C VAL A 38 -5.14 12.88 3.78
N SER A 39 -5.30 12.06 4.82
CA SER A 39 -4.31 11.91 5.90
C SER A 39 -3.05 11.12 5.50
N PHE A 40 -3.16 10.22 4.52
CA PHE A 40 -2.05 9.42 4.01
C PHE A 40 -1.41 10.02 2.75
N CYS A 41 -0.11 9.86 2.62
CA CYS A 41 0.67 10.41 1.52
C CYS A 41 1.12 9.30 0.55
N ALA A 42 1.23 9.63 -0.75
CA ALA A 42 1.84 8.72 -1.72
C ALA A 42 3.36 8.63 -1.47
N VAL A 43 3.89 7.40 -1.44
CA VAL A 43 5.34 7.19 -1.38
C VAL A 43 5.94 7.47 -2.76
N ARG A 44 7.09 8.16 -2.80
CA ARG A 44 7.90 8.30 -4.01
C ARG A 44 8.87 7.12 -4.08
N CYS A 45 8.56 6.14 -4.92
CA CYS A 45 9.38 4.94 -5.09
C CYS A 45 10.73 5.21 -5.78
N ASP A 46 10.95 6.42 -6.28
CA ASP A 46 12.19 6.84 -6.95
C ASP A 46 13.36 7.00 -5.96
N ASN A 47 13.07 7.19 -4.66
CA ASN A 47 14.11 7.23 -3.63
C ASN A 47 14.59 5.79 -3.34
N PRO A 48 15.89 5.48 -3.55
CA PRO A 48 16.42 4.13 -3.35
C PRO A 48 16.23 3.63 -1.91
N ARG A 49 16.29 4.51 -0.90
CA ARG A 49 16.08 4.11 0.50
C ARG A 49 14.65 3.68 0.78
N GLU A 50 13.66 4.41 0.27
CA GLU A 50 12.25 4.04 0.41
C GLU A 50 11.93 2.79 -0.42
N SER A 51 12.47 2.69 -1.63
CA SER A 51 12.33 1.51 -2.49
C SER A 51 12.84 0.23 -1.81
N ASP A 52 14.03 0.27 -1.21
CA ASP A 52 14.59 -0.86 -0.45
C ASP A 52 13.71 -1.24 0.76
N ARG A 53 13.23 -0.24 1.52
CA ARG A 53 12.31 -0.48 2.65
C ARG A 53 11.03 -1.15 2.19
N LEU A 54 10.39 -0.64 1.14
CA LEU A 54 9.15 -1.20 0.61
C LEU A 54 9.35 -2.62 0.07
N LYS A 55 10.47 -2.90 -0.61
CA LYS A 55 10.82 -4.26 -1.06
C LYS A 55 10.94 -5.21 0.12
N LYS A 56 11.69 -4.84 1.17
CA LYS A 56 11.84 -5.67 2.38
C LYS A 56 10.51 -5.89 3.10
N CYS A 57 9.68 -4.86 3.22
CA CYS A 57 8.34 -4.98 3.81
C CYS A 57 7.44 -5.89 2.98
N SER A 58 7.48 -5.79 1.65
CA SER A 58 6.66 -6.61 0.75
C SER A 58 7.09 -8.07 0.77
N ALA A 59 8.40 -8.33 0.75
CA ALA A 59 8.98 -9.68 0.86
C ALA A 59 8.59 -10.35 2.19
N LEU A 60 8.64 -9.59 3.29
CA LEU A 60 8.21 -10.09 4.60
C LEU A 60 6.69 -10.34 4.65
N ALA A 61 5.89 -9.47 4.02
CA ALA A 61 4.45 -9.64 3.95
C ALA A 61 4.06 -10.90 3.17
N ILE A 62 4.65 -11.12 1.98
CA ILE A 62 4.33 -12.31 1.19
C ILE A 62 4.83 -13.60 1.85
N ALA A 63 5.99 -13.58 2.52
CA ALA A 63 6.46 -14.71 3.32
C ALA A 63 5.45 -15.08 4.43
N ASN A 64 4.88 -14.09 5.11
CA ASN A 64 3.83 -14.33 6.10
C ASN A 64 2.56 -14.90 5.47
N TYR A 65 2.13 -14.39 4.31
CA TYR A 65 0.97 -14.94 3.59
C TYR A 65 1.19 -16.39 3.16
N ASN A 66 2.38 -16.69 2.61
CA ASN A 66 2.79 -18.04 2.22
C ASN A 66 2.71 -19.00 3.39
N MET A 67 3.27 -18.62 4.54
CA MET A 67 3.22 -19.41 5.77
C MET A 67 1.78 -19.64 6.25
N LEU A 68 0.93 -18.61 6.23
CA LEU A 68 -0.46 -18.70 6.71
C LEU A 68 -1.39 -19.48 5.77
N LYS A 69 -1.09 -19.52 4.47
CA LYS A 69 -1.97 -20.11 3.44
C LYS A 69 -1.41 -21.38 2.80
N GLY A 70 -0.18 -21.79 3.15
CA GLY A 70 0.50 -22.91 2.51
C GLY A 70 0.74 -22.67 1.02
N THR A 71 1.13 -21.45 0.66
CA THR A 71 1.37 -21.06 -0.74
C THR A 71 2.83 -20.68 -0.96
N HIS A 72 3.28 -20.61 -2.22
CA HIS A 72 4.67 -20.36 -2.58
C HIS A 72 4.83 -19.14 -3.49
N TYR A 73 4.30 -17.98 -3.09
CA TYR A 73 4.45 -16.75 -3.87
C TYR A 73 5.82 -16.09 -3.67
N GLN A 74 6.48 -15.71 -4.76
CA GLN A 74 7.73 -14.97 -4.75
C GLN A 74 7.49 -13.49 -5.06
N PHE A 75 8.04 -12.60 -4.23
CA PHE A 75 7.95 -11.16 -4.46
C PHE A 75 8.62 -10.77 -5.79
N VAL A 76 7.95 -9.92 -6.59
CA VAL A 76 8.47 -9.43 -7.88
C VAL A 76 8.82 -7.95 -7.78
N ASN A 77 7.82 -7.10 -7.56
CA ASN A 77 8.01 -5.66 -7.48
C ASN A 77 6.89 -4.95 -6.73
N VAL A 78 7.16 -3.72 -6.28
CA VAL A 78 6.14 -2.84 -5.70
C VAL A 78 5.44 -2.07 -6.81
N GLU A 79 4.10 -2.10 -6.86
CA GLU A 79 3.31 -1.33 -7.82
C GLU A 79 3.13 0.12 -7.35
N MET A 80 2.71 0.28 -6.10
CA MET A 80 2.48 1.59 -5.48
C MET A 80 2.39 1.43 -3.96
N ALA A 81 2.69 2.50 -3.24
CA ALA A 81 2.54 2.55 -1.80
C ALA A 81 2.05 3.91 -1.33
N THR A 82 1.31 3.90 -0.23
CA THR A 82 1.03 5.09 0.58
C THR A 82 1.58 4.88 1.98
N TYR A 83 1.77 5.98 2.70
CA TYR A 83 2.22 5.96 4.08
C TYR A 83 1.44 6.97 4.93
N GLU A 84 1.35 6.66 6.22
CA GLU A 84 0.82 7.55 7.24
C GLU A 84 1.79 7.57 8.43
N ILE A 85 2.04 8.77 8.96
CA ILE A 85 2.90 8.95 10.13
C ILE A 85 2.04 8.84 11.38
N VAL A 86 2.41 7.92 12.27
CA VAL A 86 1.79 7.68 13.57
C VAL A 86 2.89 7.67 14.65
N ALA A 87 2.79 6.86 15.71
CA ALA A 87 3.92 6.52 16.59
C ALA A 87 5.01 5.64 15.91
N GLY A 88 5.20 5.85 14.60
CA GLY A 88 5.89 5.00 13.63
C GLY A 88 5.40 5.36 12.23
N THR A 89 5.48 4.43 11.30
CA THR A 89 4.98 4.60 9.93
C THR A 89 4.14 3.41 9.55
N ILE A 90 2.90 3.65 9.15
CA ILE A 90 2.06 2.63 8.52
C ILE A 90 2.26 2.78 7.02
N TYR A 91 2.65 1.69 6.36
CA TYR A 91 2.72 1.60 4.92
C TYR A 91 1.57 0.74 4.40
N HIS A 92 0.84 1.25 3.42
CA HIS A 92 -0.11 0.47 2.64
C HIS A 92 0.49 0.21 1.27
N ILE A 93 0.93 -1.03 1.06
CA ILE A 93 1.75 -1.41 -0.09
C ILE A 93 0.91 -2.29 -1.02
N THR A 94 0.88 -1.94 -2.30
CA THR A 94 0.44 -2.83 -3.36
C THR A 94 1.66 -3.34 -4.12
N PHE A 95 1.82 -4.65 -4.22
CA PHE A 95 2.98 -5.28 -4.87
C PHE A 95 2.55 -6.50 -5.68
N LYS A 96 3.37 -6.91 -6.65
CA LYS A 96 3.19 -8.16 -7.39
C LYS A 96 4.01 -9.28 -6.78
N ALA A 97 3.42 -10.47 -6.77
CA ALA A 97 4.12 -11.70 -6.49
C ALA A 97 3.77 -12.76 -7.55
N ARG A 98 4.76 -13.57 -7.90
CA ARG A 98 4.65 -14.66 -8.87
C ARG A 98 4.41 -15.97 -8.12
N ASN A 99 3.50 -16.81 -8.59
CA ASN A 99 3.34 -18.15 -8.04
C ASN A 99 4.55 -19.00 -8.43
N ALA A 100 5.24 -19.64 -7.48
CA ALA A 100 6.36 -20.53 -7.79
C ALA A 100 5.94 -21.79 -8.54
N GLU A 101 4.68 -22.24 -8.36
CA GLU A 101 4.16 -23.43 -9.05
C GLU A 101 3.73 -23.13 -10.48
N ASN A 102 3.42 -21.87 -10.77
CA ASN A 102 3.00 -21.42 -12.10
C ASN A 102 3.63 -20.07 -12.41
N GLU A 103 4.82 -20.11 -13.01
CA GLU A 103 5.67 -18.92 -13.21
C GLU A 103 5.00 -17.83 -14.07
N ASN A 104 4.02 -18.21 -14.88
CA ASN A 104 3.24 -17.29 -15.71
C ASN A 104 2.15 -16.56 -14.92
N GLU A 105 1.78 -17.02 -13.72
CA GLU A 105 0.75 -16.40 -12.89
C GLU A 105 1.36 -15.36 -11.94
N CYS A 106 1.27 -14.09 -12.34
CA CYS A 106 1.57 -12.94 -11.47
C CYS A 106 0.30 -12.37 -10.86
N SER A 107 0.26 -12.31 -9.53
CA SER A 107 -0.85 -11.79 -8.75
C SER A 107 -0.45 -10.54 -7.99
N SER A 108 -1.32 -9.54 -7.95
CA SER A 108 -1.11 -8.36 -7.10
C SER A 108 -1.65 -8.61 -5.69
N PHE A 109 -0.94 -8.12 -4.69
CA PHE A 109 -1.26 -8.21 -3.27
C PHE A 109 -1.34 -6.82 -2.65
N GLN A 110 -2.11 -6.70 -1.58
CA GLN A 110 -2.22 -5.50 -0.75
C GLN A 110 -1.85 -5.86 0.68
N ALA A 111 -0.87 -5.15 1.25
CA ALA A 111 -0.41 -5.37 2.61
C ALA A 111 -0.29 -4.08 3.41
N THR A 112 -0.77 -4.12 4.65
CA THR A 112 -0.58 -3.05 5.64
C THR A 112 0.56 -3.44 6.56
N MET A 113 1.57 -2.59 6.62
CA MET A 113 2.82 -2.83 7.34
C MET A 113 3.03 -1.73 8.37
N PHE A 114 3.29 -2.10 9.61
CA PHE A 114 3.78 -1.16 10.61
C PHE A 114 5.31 -1.20 10.63
N HIS A 115 5.92 -0.03 10.50
CA HIS A 115 7.37 0.15 10.56
C HIS A 115 7.74 1.20 11.61
N ASN A 116 8.65 0.84 12.50
CA ASN A 116 9.37 1.76 13.38
C ASN A 116 10.87 1.40 13.34
N LYS A 117 11.74 2.19 13.97
CA LYS A 117 13.21 2.00 14.02
C LYS A 117 13.61 0.55 14.33
N SER A 118 12.89 -0.11 15.24
CA SER A 118 13.22 -1.46 15.70
C SER A 118 12.26 -2.55 15.22
N ILE A 119 11.10 -2.19 14.64
CA ILE A 119 10.01 -3.14 14.39
C ILE A 119 9.53 -3.04 12.94
N ARG A 120 9.36 -4.20 12.31
CA ARG A 120 8.61 -4.37 11.06
C ARG A 120 7.58 -5.46 11.28
N LYS A 121 6.31 -5.09 11.23
CA LYS A 121 5.21 -6.01 11.51
C LYS A 121 4.21 -6.00 10.36
N VAL A 122 3.87 -7.18 9.86
CA VAL A 122 2.70 -7.36 8.98
C VAL A 122 1.47 -7.18 9.85
N MET A 123 0.68 -6.16 9.57
CA MET A 123 -0.63 -6.02 10.22
C MET A 123 -1.67 -6.83 9.45
N TYR A 124 -1.62 -6.74 8.13
CA TYR A 124 -2.60 -7.38 7.26
C TYR A 124 -2.03 -7.63 5.86
N ILE A 125 -2.47 -8.72 5.21
CA ILE A 125 -2.15 -9.01 3.81
C ILE A 125 -3.30 -9.77 3.13
N ARG A 126 -3.58 -9.43 1.87
CA ARG A 126 -4.51 -10.17 1.00
C ARG A 126 -4.10 -10.10 -0.47
N LYS A 127 -4.64 -11.02 -1.28
CA LYS A 127 -4.64 -10.93 -2.75
C LYS A 127 -5.57 -9.78 -3.19
N LYS A 128 -5.10 -8.90 -4.08
CA LYS A 128 -5.85 -7.75 -4.59
C LYS A 128 -7.05 -8.25 -5.39
N GLY A 129 -8.24 -7.72 -5.09
CA GLY A 129 -9.50 -8.19 -5.69
C GLY A 129 -10.20 -9.31 -4.91
N SER A 130 -9.55 -9.88 -3.88
CA SER A 130 -10.23 -10.80 -2.96
C SER A 130 -11.36 -10.08 -2.21
N ARG A 131 -12.55 -10.70 -2.19
CA ARG A 131 -13.74 -10.20 -1.50
C ARG A 131 -13.63 -10.35 0.03
N ASN A 132 -12.89 -11.37 0.47
CA ASN A 132 -12.72 -11.69 1.88
C ASN A 132 -11.59 -10.85 2.47
N TRP A 133 -11.91 -10.29 3.64
CA TRP A 133 -10.97 -9.63 4.51
C TRP A 133 -10.49 -10.58 5.59
#